data_AF-A0A7C8LCG3-F1
#
_entry.id   AF-A0A7C8LCG3-F1
#
_cell.length_a   1.000
_cell.length_b   1.000
_cell.length_c   1.000
_cell.angle_alpha   90.00
_cell.angle_beta   90.00
_cell.angle_gamma   90.00
#
_symmetry.space_group_name_H-M   'P 1'
#
loop_
_entity.id
_entity.type
_entity.pdbx_description
1 polymer ?
#
loop_
_entity_poly.entity_id
_entity_poly.type
_entity_poly.pdbx_seq_one_letter_code
_entity_poly.pdbx_strand_id
1 'polypeptide(L)'
;MLYTTEMLRRARAIDLWVTLKGLGKQGVSELVWELHQKAVYFSELLKEAGFEILNDVVFNQVLARYESDEKTSKLIKEIQE
;
A
#
# COMPACT_ATOMS: atom_id res chain seq x y z
N MET A 1 -4.70 -7.96 29.13
CA MET A 1 -3.59 -7.05 29.52
C MET A 1 -2.39 -7.82 30.08
N LEU A 2 -1.93 -8.89 29.40
CA LEU A 2 -0.84 -9.75 29.91
C LEU A 2 0.32 -9.95 28.92
N TYR A 3 0.28 -9.31 27.75
CA TYR A 3 1.21 -9.56 26.64
C TYR A 3 2.00 -8.33 26.20
N THR A 4 1.97 -7.24 26.99
CA THR A 4 2.71 -6.00 26.70
C THR A 4 3.30 -5.44 27.99
N THR A 5 4.48 -4.82 27.92
CA THR A 5 5.21 -4.26 29.07
C THR A 5 4.64 -2.93 29.60
N GLU A 6 3.72 -2.29 28.88
CA GLU A 6 3.14 -1.01 29.29
C GLU A 6 1.99 -1.15 30.29
N MET A 7 2.02 -0.37 31.38
CA MET A 7 1.02 -0.37 32.45
C MET A 7 -0.20 0.52 32.17
N LEU A 8 -0.06 1.58 31.37
CA LEU A 8 -1.15 2.48 30.98
C LEU A 8 -1.21 2.54 29.45
N ARG A 9 -2.37 2.22 28.87
CA ARG A 9 -2.51 2.10 27.41
C ARG A 9 -3.77 2.80 26.92
N ARG A 10 -3.65 3.51 25.80
CA ARG A 10 -4.79 4.03 25.04
C ARG A 10 -5.70 2.87 24.61
N ALA A 11 -7.02 3.08 24.69
CA ALA A 11 -8.06 2.12 24.30
C ALA A 11 -8.20 1.93 22.77
N ARG A 12 -7.09 1.59 22.08
CA ARG A 12 -7.03 1.37 20.61
C ARG A 12 -8.02 0.32 20.08
N ALA A 13 -8.50 -0.57 20.95
CA ALA A 13 -9.49 -1.58 20.58
C ALA A 13 -10.85 -0.98 20.20
N ILE A 14 -11.21 0.18 20.75
CA ILE A 14 -12.48 0.86 20.45
C ILE A 14 -12.46 1.33 18.98
N ASP A 15 -11.42 2.05 18.57
CA ASP A 15 -11.27 2.53 17.20
C ASP A 15 -11.31 1.37 16.19
N LEU A 16 -10.54 0.31 16.47
CA LEU A 16 -10.53 -0.90 15.64
C LEU A 16 -11.91 -1.54 15.54
N TRP A 17 -12.62 -1.68 16.67
CA TRP A 17 -13.95 -2.28 16.69
C TRP A 17 -14.95 -1.44 15.90
N VAL A 18 -14.97 -0.12 16.08
CA VAL A 18 -15.87 0.79 15.34
C VAL A 18 -15.60 0.68 13.83
N THR A 19 -14.34 0.70 13.40
CA THR A 19 -13.98 0.54 11.98
C THR A 19 -14.43 -0.80 11.42
N LEU A 20 -14.15 -1.90 12.10
CA LEU A 20 -14.56 -3.24 11.66
C LEU A 20 -16.08 -3.40 11.65
N LYS A 21 -16.78 -2.82 12.64
CA LYS A 21 -18.24 -2.85 12.72
C LYS A 21 -18.89 -2.04 11.60
N GLY A 22 -18.30 -0.90 11.26
CA GLY A 22 -18.76 -0.03 10.17
C GLY A 22 -18.55 -0.64 8.78
N LEU A 23 -17.37 -1.20 8.51
CA LEU A 23 -17.08 -1.86 7.23
C LEU A 23 -17.79 -3.21 7.09
N GLY A 24 -17.93 -3.95 8.18
CA GLY A 24 -18.34 -5.35 8.15
C GLY A 24 -17.35 -6.23 7.38
N LYS A 25 -17.68 -7.52 7.24
CA LYS A 25 -16.82 -8.48 6.53
C LYS A 25 -16.66 -8.11 5.04
N GLN A 26 -17.76 -7.69 4.41
CA GLN A 26 -17.77 -7.36 2.99
C GLN A 26 -16.94 -6.09 2.71
N GLY A 27 -17.15 -5.02 3.48
CA GLY A 27 -16.40 -3.78 3.28
C GLY A 27 -14.90 -3.93 3.54
N VAL A 28 -14.49 -4.78 4.49
CA VAL A 28 -13.06 -5.11 4.66
C VAL A 28 -12.51 -5.88 3.45
N SER A 29 -13.27 -6.84 2.92
CA SER A 29 -12.88 -7.59 1.72
C SER A 29 -12.75 -6.67 0.50
N GLU A 30 -13.71 -5.77 0.30
CA GLU A 30 -13.70 -4.81 -0.79
C GLU A 30 -12.54 -3.82 -0.66
N LEU A 31 -12.26 -3.31 0.54
CA LEU A 31 -11.11 -2.42 0.79
C LEU A 31 -9.79 -3.08 0.37
N VAL A 32 -9.55 -4.32 0.81
CA VAL A 32 -8.34 -5.08 0.47
C VAL A 32 -8.27 -5.33 -1.03
N TRP A 33 -9.38 -5.75 -1.64
CA TRP A 33 -9.46 -6.04 -3.07
C TRP A 33 -9.23 -4.80 -3.93
N GLU A 34 -9.88 -3.67 -3.62
CA GLU A 34 -9.72 -2.42 -4.37
C GLU A 34 -8.29 -1.88 -4.31
N LEU A 35 -7.64 -1.95 -3.14
CA LEU A 35 -6.24 -1.52 -3.00
C LEU A 35 -5.32 -2.35 -3.90
N HIS A 36 -5.58 -3.66 -4.00
CA HIS A 36 -4.84 -4.52 -4.91
C HIS A 36 -5.16 -4.20 -6.39
N GLN A 37 -6.43 -4.02 -6.76
CA GLN A 37 -6.81 -3.65 -8.12
C GLN A 37 -6.16 -2.33 -8.56
N LYS A 38 -6.10 -1.33 -7.67
CA LYS A 38 -5.39 -0.07 -7.94
C LYS A 38 -3.91 -0.30 -8.17
N ALA A 39 -3.25 -1.15 -7.38
CA ALA A 39 -1.84 -1.46 -7.60
C ALA A 39 -1.59 -2.19 -8.94
N VAL A 40 -2.47 -3.12 -9.32
CA VAL A 40 -2.42 -3.77 -10.65
C VAL A 40 -2.55 -2.72 -11.75
N TYR A 41 -3.56 -1.85 -11.68
CA TYR A 41 -3.76 -0.76 -12.62
C TYR A 41 -2.53 0.17 -12.74
N PHE A 42 -1.95 0.59 -11.62
CA PHE A 42 -0.72 1.39 -11.64
C PHE A 42 0.44 0.64 -12.29
N SER A 43 0.58 -0.66 -12.02
CA SER A 43 1.66 -1.47 -12.59
C SER A 43 1.53 -1.62 -14.11
N GLU A 44 0.31 -1.74 -14.63
CA GLU A 44 0.04 -1.82 -16.07
C GLU A 44 0.41 -0.52 -16.77
N LEU A 45 -0.06 0.62 -16.24
CA LEU A 45 0.27 1.93 -16.80
C LEU A 45 1.77 2.26 -16.74
N LEU A 46 2.44 1.88 -15.64
CA LEU A 46 3.87 2.09 -15.52
C LEU A 46 4.65 1.23 -16.53
N LYS A 47 4.23 -0.02 -16.77
CA LYS A 47 4.81 -0.86 -17.83
C LYS A 47 4.63 -0.24 -19.20
N GLU A 48 3.42 0.25 -19.50
CA GLU A 48 3.14 0.96 -20.76
C GLU A 48 4.01 2.21 -20.94
N ALA A 49 4.32 2.90 -19.85
CA ALA A 49 5.22 4.05 -19.82
C ALA A 49 6.73 3.67 -19.86
N GLY A 50 7.07 2.38 -20.00
CA GLY A 50 8.45 1.91 -20.14
C GLY A 50 9.17 1.62 -18.81
N PHE A 51 8.46 1.56 -17.69
CA PHE A 51 9.03 1.13 -16.42
C PHE A 51 9.10 -0.39 -16.32
N GLU A 52 10.14 -0.88 -15.66
CA GLU A 52 10.23 -2.26 -15.22
C GLU A 52 9.61 -2.39 -13.83
N ILE A 53 8.69 -3.34 -13.65
CA ILE A 53 8.11 -3.66 -12.35
C ILE A 53 8.94 -4.77 -11.70
N LEU A 54 9.52 -4.47 -10.53
CA LEU A 54 10.53 -5.30 -9.88
C LEU A 54 9.97 -6.36 -8.92
N ASN A 55 8.68 -6.26 -8.58
CA ASN A 55 8.01 -7.20 -7.68
C ASN A 55 6.75 -7.76 -8.30
N ASP A 56 6.33 -8.93 -7.81
CA ASP A 56 4.99 -9.43 -8.05
C ASP A 56 3.98 -8.55 -7.31
N VAL A 57 3.01 -8.02 -8.05
CA VAL A 57 1.94 -7.20 -7.48
C VAL A 57 0.88 -8.13 -6.90
N VAL A 58 1.06 -8.57 -5.66
CA VAL A 58 0.13 -9.49 -4.96
C VAL A 58 -0.72 -8.79 -3.90
N PHE A 59 -0.42 -7.52 -3.61
CA PHE A 59 -1.23 -6.67 -2.73
C PHE A 59 -1.20 -5.23 -3.25
N ASN A 60 -0.95 -4.22 -2.40
CA ASN A 60 -1.03 -2.81 -2.73
C ASN A 60 0.33 -2.13 -3.03
N GLN A 61 1.38 -2.91 -3.29
CA GLN A 61 2.73 -2.39 -3.53
C GLN A 61 3.18 -2.61 -4.98
N VAL A 62 3.74 -1.55 -5.56
CA VAL A 62 4.39 -1.56 -6.87
C VAL A 62 5.78 -0.95 -6.71
N LEU A 63 6.81 -1.72 -7.02
CA LEU A 63 8.20 -1.29 -7.12
C LEU A 63 8.53 -1.17 -8.60
N ALA A 64 8.89 0.04 -9.03
CA ALA A 64 9.15 0.33 -10.43
C ALA A 64 10.54 0.96 -10.60
N ARG A 65 11.20 0.62 -11.71
CA ARG A 65 12.49 1.17 -12.13
C ARG A 65 12.37 1.74 -13.54
N TYR A 66 12.94 2.92 -13.74
CA TYR A 66 13.00 3.57 -15.05
C TYR A 66 14.42 3.46 -15.62
N GLU A 67 14.61 2.51 -16.56
CA GLU A 67 15.84 2.24 -17.31
C GLU A 67 17.12 1.91 -16.49
N SER A 68 17.55 2.78 -15.58
CA SER A 68 18.68 2.59 -14.68
C SER A 68 18.42 3.25 -13.32
N ASP A 69 19.25 2.93 -12.33
CA ASP A 69 19.11 3.49 -10.98
C ASP A 69 19.37 5.01 -10.98
N GLU A 70 20.30 5.49 -11.81
CA GLU A 70 20.60 6.92 -11.98
C GLU A 70 19.43 7.67 -12.63
N LYS A 71 18.84 7.09 -13.69
CA LYS A 71 17.67 7.68 -14.36
C LYS A 71 16.45 7.68 -13.45
N THR A 72 16.23 6.60 -12.69
CA THR A 72 15.16 6.51 -11.70
C THR A 72 15.33 7.58 -10.62
N SER A 73 16.55 7.74 -10.07
CA SER A 73 16.84 8.74 -9.05
C SER A 73 16.65 10.17 -9.57
N LYS A 74 17.10 10.44 -10.81
CA LYS A 74 16.90 11.73 -11.47
C LYS A 74 15.41 12.04 -11.67
N LEU A 75 14.64 11.07 -12.17
CA LEU A 75 13.19 11.22 -12.36
C LEU A 75 12.48 11.53 -11.04
N ILE A 76 12.78 10.80 -9.97
CA ILE A 76 12.18 11.05 -8.64
C ILE A 76 12.49 12.47 -8.18
N LYS A 77 13.74 12.93 -8.35
CA LYS A 77 14.14 14.28 -7.99
C LYS A 77 13.35 15.34 -8.77
N GLU A 78 13.18 15.17 -10.08
CA GLU A 78 12.43 16.11 -10.93
C GLU A 78 10.93 16.17 -10.62
N ILE A 79 10.35 15.11 -10.01
CA ILE A 79 8.93 15.07 -9.63
C ILE A 79 8.69 15.69 -8.25
N GLN A 80 9.66 15.59 -7.33
CA GLN A 80 9.48 15.97 -5.92
C GLN A 80 9.93 17.39 -5.59
N GLU A 81 10.73 18.03 -6.45
CA GLU A 81 11.19 19.41 -6.33
C GLU A 81 10.37 20.36 -7.22
#